data_AF-A0A976DMZ1-F1
#
_entry.id   AF-A0A976DMZ1-F1
#
_cell.length_a   1.000
_cell.length_b   1.000
_cell.length_c   1.000
_cell.angle_alpha   90.00
_cell.angle_beta   90.00
_cell.angle_gamma   90.00
#
_symmetry.space_group_name_H-M   'P 1'
#
loop_
_entity.id
_entity.type
_entity.pdbx_description
1 polymer ?
#
loop_
_entity_poly.entity_id
_entity_poly.type
_entity_poly.pdbx_seq_one_letter_code
_entity_poly.pdbx_strand_id
1 'polypeptide(L)'
;GPTSLSVSVGRVEQGREPLYRYHKISVSQDFLLQRGLLSLGASFEDQTTQSTSRADAKVVETRAAVLWQAPNGGLWRGTLVSRKTRSFLTTETFDEVQASASLTPSWRILGTVPTVTLGLGSKDFDDFILSFDGRRDRIASLGLSLRLDTISFMGFSPVLNISGTRTRSNIARYDIDEVKANLGLQSQF
;
A
#
# COMPACT_ATOMS: atom_id res chain seq x y z
N GLY A 1 21.02 -10.90 -0.49
CA GLY A 1 21.12 -10.27 -1.82
C GLY A 1 21.33 -8.79 -1.62
N PRO A 2 20.95 -7.94 -2.59
CA PRO A 2 21.23 -6.51 -2.51
C PRO A 2 20.45 -5.86 -1.38
N THR A 3 21.10 -4.89 -0.72
CA THR A 3 20.46 -3.99 0.24
C THR A 3 20.30 -2.64 -0.44
N SER A 4 19.11 -2.08 -0.41
CA SER A 4 18.81 -0.75 -0.94
C SER A 4 18.45 0.20 0.18
N LEU A 5 19.06 1.38 0.16
CA LEU A 5 18.75 2.50 1.01
C LEU A 5 18.14 3.61 0.15
N SER A 6 17.03 4.19 0.60
CA SER A 6 16.39 5.32 -0.07
C SER A 6 16.02 6.40 0.94
N VAL A 7 16.20 7.65 0.52
CA VAL A 7 15.79 8.84 1.27
C VAL A 7 14.85 9.63 0.37
N SER A 8 13.69 10.00 0.92
CA SER A 8 12.67 10.77 0.22
C SER A 8 12.28 11.99 1.04
N VAL A 9 12.21 13.15 0.40
CA VAL A 9 11.76 14.39 1.01
C VAL A 9 10.70 14.99 0.10
N GLY A 10 9.58 15.42 0.67
CA GLY A 10 8.47 15.92 -0.13
C GLY A 10 7.49 16.77 0.66
N ARG A 11 6.49 17.25 -0.07
CA ARG A 11 5.33 17.98 0.48
C ARG A 11 4.07 17.48 -0.18
N VAL A 12 2.98 17.48 0.58
CA VAL A 12 1.64 17.09 0.11
C VAL A 12 0.74 18.30 0.22
N GLU A 13 0.01 18.60 -0.85
CA GLU A 13 -0.89 19.75 -0.96
C GLU A 13 -2.28 19.25 -1.40
N GLN A 14 -3.35 19.81 -0.83
CA GLN A 14 -4.73 19.54 -1.23
C GLN A 14 -5.44 20.86 -1.48
N GLY A 15 -6.00 21.04 -2.69
CA GLY A 15 -6.73 22.27 -3.00
C GLY A 15 -5.90 23.57 -2.90
N ARG A 16 -4.57 23.48 -3.10
CA ARG A 16 -3.55 24.54 -2.88
C ARG A 16 -3.21 24.85 -1.42
N GLU A 17 -3.75 24.09 -0.46
CA GLU A 17 -3.34 24.18 0.94
C GLU A 17 -2.26 23.12 1.23
N PRO A 18 -1.12 23.51 1.82
CA PRO A 18 -0.11 22.55 2.22
C PRO A 18 -0.61 21.73 3.41
N LEU A 19 -0.74 20.42 3.22
CA LEU A 19 -1.18 19.50 4.26
C LEU A 19 -0.02 19.19 5.21
N TYR A 20 1.08 18.69 4.66
CA TYR A 20 2.27 18.33 5.43
C TYR A 20 3.52 18.22 4.55
N ARG A 21 4.67 18.35 5.21
CA ARG A 21 5.98 17.99 4.66
C ARG A 21 6.41 16.68 5.28
N TYR A 22 7.16 15.87 4.54
CA TYR A 22 7.65 14.61 5.07
C TYR A 22 9.12 14.36 4.73
N HIS A 23 9.78 13.65 5.66
CA HIS A 23 11.11 13.10 5.50
C HIS A 23 11.03 11.60 5.74
N LYS A 24 11.33 10.79 4.72
CA LYS A 24 11.25 9.33 4.79
C LYS A 24 12.60 8.70 4.51
N ILE A 25 13.00 7.77 5.37
CA ILE A 25 14.17 6.91 5.16
C ILE A 25 13.65 5.47 5.08
N SER A 26 14.03 4.74 4.04
CA SER A 26 13.65 3.34 3.87
C SER A 26 14.86 2.47 3.58
N VAL A 27 14.94 1.33 4.25
CA VAL A 27 15.93 0.28 4.04
C VAL A 27 15.20 -0.98 3.62
N SER A 28 15.68 -1.66 2.58
CA SER A 28 15.19 -2.98 2.21
C SER A 28 16.31 -3.91 1.82
N GLN A 29 16.10 -5.20 2.08
CA GLN A 29 17.03 -6.27 1.76
C GLN A 29 16.31 -7.36 0.99
N ASP A 30 16.88 -7.71 -0.15
CA ASP A 30 16.36 -8.73 -1.04
C ASP A 30 17.15 -10.03 -0.92
N PHE A 31 16.43 -11.14 -0.83
CA PHE A 31 16.96 -12.49 -0.75
C PHE A 31 16.44 -13.28 -1.94
N LEU A 32 17.37 -13.71 -2.80
CA LEU A 32 17.05 -14.58 -3.93
C LEU A 32 16.72 -15.98 -3.39
N LEU A 33 15.56 -16.50 -3.79
CA LEU A 33 15.13 -17.86 -3.53
C LEU A 33 15.25 -18.65 -4.84
N GLN A 34 15.31 -19.98 -4.76
CA GLN A 34 15.41 -20.83 -5.97
C GLN A 34 14.31 -20.59 -7.00
N ARG A 35 13.12 -20.16 -6.56
CA ARG A 35 11.95 -19.87 -7.41
C ARG A 35 11.29 -18.55 -7.05
N GLY A 36 12.07 -17.56 -6.62
CA GLY A 36 11.46 -16.31 -6.16
C GLY A 36 12.41 -15.31 -5.52
N LEU A 37 11.80 -14.34 -4.87
CA LEU A 37 12.47 -13.25 -4.17
C LEU A 37 11.73 -12.99 -2.86
N LEU A 38 12.46 -12.93 -1.76
CA LEU A 38 11.94 -12.41 -0.49
C LEU A 38 12.55 -11.03 -0.27
N SER A 39 11.70 -10.03 -0.07
CA SER A 39 12.07 -8.65 0.22
C SER A 39 11.60 -8.29 1.62
N LEU A 40 12.54 -7.90 2.48
CA LEU A 40 12.25 -7.35 3.80
C LEU A 40 12.58 -5.87 3.80
N GLY A 41 11.75 -5.03 4.41
CA GLY A 41 11.99 -3.61 4.46
C GLY A 41 11.46 -2.95 5.72
N ALA A 42 12.09 -1.84 6.08
CA ALA A 42 11.63 -0.96 7.13
C ALA A 42 11.74 0.49 6.65
N SER A 43 10.80 1.32 7.06
CA SER A 43 10.85 2.75 6.80
C SER A 43 10.42 3.56 8.01
N PHE A 44 11.04 4.72 8.15
CA PHE A 44 10.73 5.73 9.13
C PHE A 44 10.38 7.01 8.38
N GLU A 45 9.23 7.58 8.68
CA GLU A 45 8.75 8.82 8.09
C GLU A 45 8.36 9.81 9.19
N ASP A 46 8.91 11.02 9.11
CA ASP A 46 8.53 12.14 9.96
C ASP A 46 7.67 13.10 9.14
N GLN A 47 6.46 13.39 9.62
CA GLN A 47 5.48 14.25 8.98
C GLN A 47 5.28 15.51 9.82
N THR A 48 5.65 16.65 9.25
CA THR A 48 5.43 17.98 9.85
C THR A 48 4.23 18.62 9.17
N THR A 49 3.14 18.82 9.91
CA THR A 49 1.93 19.45 9.36
C THR A 49 2.14 20.94 9.15
N GLN A 50 1.49 21.48 8.11
CA GLN A 50 1.47 22.92 7.85
C GLN A 50 0.06 23.51 8.00
N SER A 51 -0.90 22.72 8.48
CA SER A 51 -2.29 23.10 8.70
C SER A 51 -2.65 23.06 10.18
N THR A 52 -3.48 23.99 10.64
CA THR A 52 -3.94 24.09 12.05
C THR A 52 -4.91 22.99 12.46
N SER A 53 -5.38 22.15 11.54
CA SER A 53 -6.38 21.11 11.79
C SER A 53 -5.83 19.69 11.88
N ARG A 54 -4.51 19.51 11.77
CA ARG A 54 -3.82 18.20 11.89
C ARG A 54 -2.65 18.30 12.86
N ALA A 55 -2.18 17.16 13.32
CA ALA A 55 -0.98 17.07 14.14
C ALA A 55 0.20 16.48 13.38
N ASP A 56 1.41 16.79 13.85
CA ASP A 56 2.63 16.14 13.42
C ASP A 56 2.56 14.64 13.72
N ALA A 57 3.07 13.82 12.79
CA ALA A 57 3.00 12.38 12.89
C ALA A 57 4.32 11.71 12.54
N LYS A 58 4.66 10.66 13.28
CA LYS A 58 5.78 9.77 13.01
C LYS A 58 5.24 8.42 12.60
N VAL A 59 5.64 7.95 11.43
CA VAL A 59 5.20 6.68 10.87
C VAL A 59 6.39 5.73 10.78
N VAL A 60 6.23 4.56 11.39
CA VAL A 60 7.17 3.44 11.24
C VAL A 60 6.45 2.34 10.49
N GLU A 61 7.02 1.89 9.38
CA GLU A 61 6.46 0.80 8.58
C GLU A 61 7.49 -0.32 8.43
N THR A 62 7.07 -1.55 8.67
CA THR A 62 7.83 -2.74 8.30
C THR A 62 7.05 -3.53 7.26
N ARG A 63 7.78 -4.07 6.28
CA ARG A 63 7.22 -4.79 5.15
C ARG A 63 7.98 -6.07 4.91
N ALA A 64 7.24 -7.16 4.72
CA ALA A 64 7.77 -8.40 4.19
C ALA A 64 6.99 -8.73 2.91
N ALA A 65 7.68 -8.99 1.82
CA ALA A 65 7.06 -9.37 0.56
C ALA A 65 7.77 -10.58 -0.03
N VAL A 66 7.01 -11.56 -0.49
CA VAL A 66 7.53 -12.74 -1.19
C VAL A 66 6.96 -12.77 -2.59
N LEU A 67 7.81 -12.82 -3.59
CA LEU A 67 7.47 -13.11 -4.97
C LEU A 67 7.87 -14.56 -5.25
N TRP A 68 6.93 -15.38 -5.66
CA TRP A 68 7.17 -16.78 -5.99
C TRP A 68 6.72 -17.07 -7.42
N GLN A 69 7.60 -17.68 -8.21
CA GLN A 69 7.30 -18.14 -9.55
C GLN A 69 6.83 -19.58 -9.49
N ALA A 70 5.56 -19.78 -9.82
CA ALA A 70 4.94 -21.09 -9.88
C ALA A 70 5.51 -21.92 -11.06
N PRO A 71 5.49 -23.26 -10.98
CA PRO A 71 5.98 -24.13 -12.05
C PRO A 71 5.29 -23.93 -13.40
N ASN A 72 4.04 -23.45 -13.40
CA ASN A 72 3.26 -23.12 -14.59
C ASN A 72 3.62 -21.74 -15.20
N GLY A 73 4.65 -21.07 -14.68
CA GLY A 73 5.10 -19.75 -15.11
C GLY A 73 4.33 -18.57 -14.49
N GLY A 74 3.27 -18.83 -13.71
CA GLY A 74 2.54 -17.78 -12.99
C GLY A 74 3.36 -17.17 -11.86
N LEU A 75 3.02 -15.95 -11.46
CA LEU A 75 3.66 -15.23 -10.35
C LEU A 75 2.66 -15.05 -9.21
N TRP A 76 3.09 -15.44 -8.02
CA TRP A 76 2.39 -15.17 -6.77
C TRP A 76 3.17 -14.13 -5.99
N ARG A 77 2.47 -13.16 -5.41
CA ARG A 77 3.07 -12.18 -4.51
C ARG A 77 2.31 -12.14 -3.19
N GLY A 78 2.97 -12.53 -2.11
CA GLY A 78 2.51 -12.27 -0.75
C GLY A 78 3.12 -10.97 -0.24
N THR A 79 2.37 -10.18 0.53
CA THR A 79 2.89 -9.00 1.22
C THR A 79 2.24 -8.89 2.59
N LEU A 80 3.05 -8.66 3.61
CA LEU A 80 2.65 -8.27 4.95
C LEU A 80 3.24 -6.89 5.25
N VAL A 81 2.41 -5.98 5.71
CA VAL A 81 2.80 -4.64 6.14
C VAL A 81 2.31 -4.44 7.55
N SER A 82 3.19 -3.95 8.42
CA SER A 82 2.84 -3.44 9.74
C SER A 82 3.22 -1.98 9.79
N ARG A 83 2.31 -1.11 10.19
CA ARG A 83 2.51 0.33 10.28
C ARG A 83 2.09 0.83 11.64
N LYS A 84 2.95 1.62 12.27
CA LYS A 84 2.67 2.31 13.52
C LYS A 84 2.75 3.80 13.28
N THR A 85 1.68 4.51 13.57
CA THR A 85 1.59 5.96 13.42
C THR A 85 1.40 6.57 14.78
N ARG A 86 2.34 7.43 15.20
CA ARG A 86 2.22 8.22 16.42
C ARG A 86 2.02 9.68 16.04
N SER A 87 0.91 10.26 16.45
CA SER A 87 0.58 11.67 16.20
C SER A 87 0.51 12.43 17.53
N PHE A 88 0.73 13.75 17.50
CA PHE A 88 0.54 14.61 18.68
C PHE A 88 -0.92 14.60 19.18
N LEU A 89 -1.88 14.33 18.28
CA LEU A 89 -3.26 14.03 18.64
C LEU A 89 -3.42 12.53 18.86
N THR A 90 -3.83 12.13 20.07
CA THR A 90 -4.01 10.72 20.44
C THR A 90 -5.03 10.00 19.54
N THR A 91 -6.07 10.71 19.08
CA THR A 91 -7.07 10.17 18.15
C THR A 91 -6.56 9.83 16.76
N GLU A 92 -5.36 10.30 16.39
CA GLU A 92 -4.71 10.01 15.11
C GLU A 92 -3.55 9.00 15.26
N THR A 93 -3.31 8.51 16.47
CA THR A 93 -2.35 7.43 16.75
C THR A 93 -3.01 6.09 16.46
N PHE A 94 -2.38 5.27 15.62
CA PHE A 94 -2.91 3.96 15.27
C PHE A 94 -1.82 2.95 14.95
N ASP A 95 -2.15 1.68 15.18
CA ASP A 95 -1.40 0.52 14.70
C ASP A 95 -2.21 -0.16 13.59
N GLU A 96 -1.55 -0.52 12.51
CA GLU A 96 -2.16 -1.10 11.33
C GLU A 96 -1.37 -2.30 10.86
N VAL A 97 -2.07 -3.40 10.56
CA VAL A 97 -1.48 -4.59 9.95
C VAL A 97 -2.30 -4.94 8.72
N GLN A 98 -1.63 -5.11 7.58
CA GLN A 98 -2.26 -5.51 6.33
C GLN A 98 -1.51 -6.68 5.71
N ALA A 99 -2.25 -7.69 5.28
CA ALA A 99 -1.76 -8.80 4.48
C ALA A 99 -2.44 -8.78 3.11
N SER A 100 -1.69 -9.05 2.05
CA SER A 100 -2.23 -9.18 0.71
C SER A 100 -1.56 -10.32 -0.07
N ALA A 101 -2.34 -10.90 -0.97
CA ALA A 101 -1.89 -11.91 -1.92
C ALA A 101 -2.29 -11.48 -3.32
N SER A 102 -1.37 -11.57 -4.27
CA SER A 102 -1.61 -11.27 -5.69
C SER A 102 -1.23 -12.46 -6.56
N LEU A 103 -2.02 -12.69 -7.60
CA LEU A 103 -1.79 -13.70 -8.62
C LEU A 103 -1.74 -13.05 -9.99
N THR A 104 -0.62 -13.25 -10.68
CA THR A 104 -0.45 -12.95 -12.11
C THR A 104 -0.29 -14.28 -12.85
N PRO A 105 -1.29 -14.74 -13.62
CA PRO A 105 -1.15 -15.94 -14.41
C PRO A 105 -0.14 -15.75 -15.55
N SER A 106 0.41 -16.86 -16.05
CA SER A 106 1.31 -16.86 -17.22
C SER A 106 0.59 -16.69 -18.55
N TRP A 107 -0.71 -16.97 -18.59
CA TRP A 107 -1.54 -16.82 -19.78
C TRP A 107 -2.06 -15.38 -19.92
N ARG A 108 -2.42 -15.03 -21.15
CA ARG A 108 -2.99 -13.72 -21.51
C ARG A 108 -4.46 -13.89 -21.88
N ILE A 109 -5.30 -12.95 -21.44
CA ILE A 109 -6.67 -12.82 -21.97
C ILE A 109 -6.69 -11.58 -22.86
N LEU A 110 -7.07 -11.76 -24.14
CA LEU A 110 -7.19 -10.65 -25.10
C LEU A 110 -5.92 -9.77 -25.18
N GLY A 111 -4.75 -10.41 -25.11
CA GLY A 111 -3.45 -9.72 -25.15
C GLY A 111 -3.09 -8.92 -23.90
N THR A 112 -3.86 -9.08 -22.82
CA THR A 112 -3.65 -8.43 -21.52
C THR A 112 -3.17 -9.44 -20.49
N VAL A 113 -2.28 -9.02 -19.60
CA VAL A 113 -1.84 -9.81 -18.45
C VAL A 113 -2.61 -9.35 -17.21
N PRO A 114 -3.58 -10.12 -16.70
CA PRO A 114 -4.32 -9.73 -15.51
C PRO A 114 -3.50 -9.98 -14.26
N THR A 115 -3.71 -9.20 -13.21
CA THR A 115 -3.24 -9.49 -11.86
C THR A 115 -4.39 -9.26 -10.91
N VAL A 116 -4.74 -10.30 -10.14
CA VAL A 116 -5.79 -10.22 -9.13
C VAL A 116 -5.13 -10.12 -7.78
N THR A 117 -5.58 -9.17 -6.95
CA THR A 117 -5.05 -8.94 -5.61
C THR A 117 -6.18 -9.02 -4.59
N LEU A 118 -5.94 -9.74 -3.49
CA LEU A 118 -6.81 -9.78 -2.32
C LEU A 118 -6.04 -9.24 -1.13
N GLY A 119 -6.68 -8.43 -0.31
CA GLY A 119 -6.09 -7.85 0.89
C GLY A 119 -7.02 -7.90 2.08
N LEU A 120 -6.43 -8.08 3.26
CA LEU A 120 -7.10 -8.00 4.54
C LEU A 120 -6.24 -7.16 5.48
N GLY A 121 -6.86 -6.41 6.38
CA GLY A 121 -6.13 -5.66 7.38
C GLY A 121 -6.95 -5.30 8.59
N SER A 122 -6.26 -4.86 9.63
CA SER A 122 -6.84 -4.26 10.81
C SER A 122 -6.13 -2.95 11.11
N LYS A 123 -6.88 -2.00 11.65
CA LYS A 123 -6.38 -0.72 12.10
C LYS A 123 -6.98 -0.40 13.45
N ASP A 124 -6.14 -0.31 14.46
CA ASP A 124 -6.52 -0.12 15.85
C ASP A 124 -6.06 1.26 16.33
N PHE A 125 -6.98 1.99 16.94
CA PHE A 125 -6.76 3.29 17.56
C PHE A 125 -7.03 3.12 19.05
N ASP A 126 -5.97 3.12 19.86
CA ASP A 126 -6.05 2.86 21.30
C ASP A 126 -6.87 3.93 22.03
N ASP A 127 -6.66 5.21 21.70
CA ASP A 127 -7.38 6.33 22.29
C ASP A 127 -8.29 7.01 21.24
N PHE A 128 -9.60 7.03 21.50
CA PHE A 128 -10.56 7.66 20.59
C PHE A 128 -11.64 8.45 21.34
N ILE A 129 -11.81 9.75 21.04
CA ILE A 129 -12.71 10.66 21.79
C ILE A 129 -14.17 10.16 21.86
N LEU A 130 -14.61 9.38 20.86
CA LEU A 130 -16.00 8.90 20.78
C LEU A 130 -16.21 7.49 21.36
N SER A 131 -15.18 6.86 21.93
CA SER A 131 -15.25 5.51 22.51
C SER A 131 -14.25 5.32 23.64
N PHE A 132 -14.72 4.85 24.80
CA PHE A 132 -13.85 4.48 25.92
C PHE A 132 -12.98 3.24 25.66
N ASP A 133 -13.31 2.45 24.63
CA ASP A 133 -12.59 1.21 24.25
C ASP A 133 -11.80 1.38 22.93
N GLY A 134 -11.62 2.64 22.48
CA GLY A 134 -10.93 2.97 21.23
C GLY A 134 -11.73 2.67 19.96
N ARG A 135 -11.07 2.78 18.80
CA ARG A 135 -11.65 2.47 17.48
C ARG A 135 -10.90 1.31 16.83
N ARG A 136 -11.62 0.33 16.29
CA ARG A 136 -11.03 -0.80 15.57
C ARG A 136 -11.70 -0.96 14.22
N ASP A 137 -10.89 -0.93 13.18
CA ASP A 137 -11.33 -1.03 11.81
C ASP A 137 -10.82 -2.34 11.18
N ARG A 138 -11.70 -3.04 10.47
CA ARG A 138 -11.35 -4.20 9.64
C ARG A 138 -11.45 -3.83 8.19
N ILE A 139 -10.40 -4.11 7.45
CA ILE A 139 -10.25 -3.72 6.05
C ILE A 139 -10.24 -4.99 5.21
N ALA A 140 -11.03 -5.01 4.14
CA ALA A 140 -10.97 -6.02 3.09
C ALA A 140 -10.86 -5.34 1.73
N SER A 141 -9.98 -5.82 0.87
CA SER A 141 -9.77 -5.24 -0.45
C SER A 141 -9.69 -6.31 -1.54
N LEU A 142 -10.19 -5.95 -2.71
CA LEU A 142 -10.11 -6.72 -3.94
C LEU A 142 -9.62 -5.79 -5.05
N GLY A 143 -8.59 -6.21 -5.77
CA GLY A 143 -7.96 -5.47 -6.85
C GLY A 143 -7.86 -6.30 -8.11
N LEU A 144 -8.04 -5.64 -9.26
CA LEU A 144 -7.76 -6.15 -10.58
C LEU A 144 -6.86 -5.15 -11.30
N SER A 145 -5.68 -5.60 -11.73
CA SER A 145 -4.77 -4.85 -12.58
C SER A 145 -4.71 -5.51 -13.96
N LEU A 146 -4.83 -4.70 -15.00
CA LEU A 146 -4.81 -5.13 -16.39
C LEU A 146 -3.71 -4.36 -17.11
N ARG A 147 -2.65 -5.05 -17.53
CA ARG A 147 -1.59 -4.47 -18.37
C ARG A 147 -1.88 -4.78 -19.84
N LEU A 148 -2.15 -3.74 -20.61
CA LEU A 148 -2.53 -3.83 -22.02
C LEU A 148 -1.26 -3.82 -22.88
N ASP A 149 -0.81 -5.00 -23.30
CA ASP A 149 0.40 -5.13 -24.11
C ASP A 149 0.16 -4.88 -25.60
N THR A 150 -1.09 -5.05 -26.04
CA THR A 150 -1.50 -4.88 -27.44
C THR A 150 -1.59 -3.42 -27.87
N ILE A 151 -1.83 -2.52 -26.92
CA ILE A 151 -1.88 -1.07 -27.15
C ILE A 151 -0.57 -0.51 -26.59
N SER A 152 0.55 -0.81 -27.24
CA SER A 152 1.83 -0.20 -26.89
C SER A 152 2.11 0.97 -27.83
N PHE A 153 2.44 2.14 -27.26
CA PHE A 153 2.84 3.31 -28.03
C PHE A 153 4.23 3.74 -27.55
N MET A 154 5.21 3.74 -28.46
CA MET A 154 6.59 4.12 -28.17
C MET A 154 7.23 3.39 -26.97
N GLY A 155 6.93 2.10 -26.79
CA GLY A 155 7.48 1.29 -25.69
C GLY A 155 6.78 1.46 -24.34
N PHE A 156 5.64 2.16 -24.29
CA PHE A 156 4.81 2.27 -23.10
C PHE A 156 3.52 1.46 -23.25
N SER A 157 3.16 0.71 -22.20
CA SER A 157 1.89 -0.01 -22.09
C SER A 157 0.97 0.63 -21.05
N PRO A 158 -0.31 0.85 -21.39
CA PRO A 158 -1.31 1.23 -20.41
C PRO A 158 -1.53 0.15 -19.36
N VAL A 159 -1.68 0.58 -18.11
CA VAL A 159 -2.03 -0.27 -16.98
C VAL A 159 -3.27 0.30 -16.32
N LEU A 160 -4.36 -0.45 -16.37
CA LEU A 160 -5.60 -0.11 -15.68
C LEU A 160 -5.65 -0.87 -14.36
N ASN A 161 -5.79 -0.15 -13.26
CA ASN A 161 -5.94 -0.72 -11.92
C ASN A 161 -7.32 -0.34 -11.39
N ILE A 162 -8.09 -1.33 -10.97
CA ILE A 162 -9.39 -1.14 -10.33
C ILE A 162 -9.30 -1.85 -8.99
N SER A 163 -9.67 -1.17 -7.92
CA SER A 163 -9.73 -1.76 -6.58
C SER A 163 -10.95 -1.31 -5.82
N GLY A 164 -11.61 -2.25 -5.16
CA GLY A 164 -12.63 -1.98 -4.14
C GLY A 164 -12.06 -2.27 -2.76
N THR A 165 -12.28 -1.36 -1.82
CA THR A 165 -11.90 -1.51 -0.41
C THR A 165 -13.11 -1.27 0.46
N ARG A 166 -13.34 -2.17 1.41
CA ARG A 166 -14.38 -2.03 2.43
C ARG A 166 -13.72 -2.00 3.80
N THR A 167 -14.04 -0.97 4.56
CA THR A 167 -13.61 -0.78 5.95
C THR A 167 -14.84 -0.82 6.85
N ARG A 168 -14.85 -1.74 7.81
CA ARG A 168 -15.88 -1.84 8.84
C ARG A 168 -15.28 -1.46 10.18
N SER A 169 -15.90 -0.49 10.86
CA SER A 169 -15.46 0.01 12.15
C SER A 169 -16.43 -0.40 13.26
N ASN A 170 -15.94 -0.50 14.49
CA ASN A 170 -16.81 -0.62 15.67
C ASN A 170 -17.67 0.64 15.88
N ILE A 171 -17.30 1.77 15.27
CA ILE A 171 -18.07 3.00 15.26
C ILE A 171 -18.62 3.22 13.84
N ALA A 172 -19.93 2.98 13.64
CA ALA A 172 -20.57 2.95 12.31
C ALA A 172 -20.35 4.22 11.45
N ARG A 173 -20.07 5.38 12.07
CA ARG A 173 -19.71 6.62 11.35
C ARG A 173 -18.45 6.46 10.48
N TYR A 174 -17.59 5.50 10.80
CA TYR A 174 -16.31 5.24 10.13
C TYR A 174 -16.35 4.01 9.22
N ASP A 175 -17.53 3.49 8.90
CA ASP A 175 -17.69 2.53 7.81
C ASP A 175 -17.45 3.23 6.48
N ILE A 176 -16.51 2.70 5.69
CA ILE A 176 -16.07 3.30 4.43
C ILE A 176 -16.10 2.22 3.35
N ASP A 177 -16.81 2.50 2.26
CA ASP A 177 -16.75 1.74 1.03
C ASP A 177 -16.07 2.62 -0.04
N GLU A 178 -14.96 2.15 -0.60
CA GLU A 178 -14.13 2.91 -1.54
C GLU A 178 -13.92 2.12 -2.83
N VAL A 179 -14.11 2.78 -3.96
CA VAL A 179 -13.72 2.25 -5.29
C VAL A 179 -12.71 3.20 -5.91
N LYS A 180 -11.56 2.66 -6.27
CA LYS A 180 -10.47 3.38 -6.93
C LYS A 180 -10.25 2.80 -8.32
N ALA A 181 -10.14 3.68 -9.30
CA ALA A 181 -9.68 3.35 -10.65
C ALA A 181 -8.48 4.24 -10.97
N ASN A 182 -7.39 3.63 -11.40
CA ASN A 182 -6.16 4.32 -11.76
C ASN A 182 -5.67 3.84 -13.14
N LEU A 183 -5.42 4.79 -14.03
CA LEU A 183 -4.82 4.53 -15.34
C LEU A 183 -3.37 5.04 -15.31
N GLY A 184 -2.43 4.14 -15.52
CA GLY A 184 -1.00 4.45 -15.60
C GLY A 184 -0.41 4.03 -16.94
N LEU A 185 0.81 4.49 -17.19
CA LEU A 185 1.65 4.06 -18.30
C LEU A 185 2.91 3.40 -17.72
N GLN A 186 3.22 2.19 -18.18
CA GLN A 186 4.42 1.47 -17.78
C GLN A 186 5.39 1.37 -18.96
N SER A 187 6.63 1.80 -18.74
CA SER A 187 7.74 1.64 -19.68
C SER A 187 8.11 0.16 -19.84
N GLN A 188 8.38 -0.27 -21.08
CA GLN A 188 8.87 -1.62 -21.41
C GLN A 188 10.39 -1.66 -21.70
N PHE A 189 11.09 -0.53 -21.57
CA PHE A 189 12.55 -0.44 -21.74
C PHE A 189 13.33 -1.07 -20.58
#